data_AF-A0A2D5GYP3-F1
#
_entry.id   AF-A0A2D5GYP3-F1
#
_cell.length_a   1.000
_cell.length_b   1.000
_cell.length_c   1.000
_cell.angle_alpha   90.00
_cell.angle_beta   90.00
_cell.angle_gamma   90.00
#
_symmetry.space_group_name_H-M   'P 1'
#
loop_
_entity.id
_entity.type
_entity.pdbx_description
1 polymer ?
#
loop_
_entity_poly.entity_id
_entity_poly.type
_entity_poly.pdbx_seq_one_letter_code
_entity_poly.pdbx_strand_id
1 'polypeptide(L)'
;MNALAQPVPRLHKYSILLLLVIFSGMILARWNQLYFYTPDSGRYVTMATSLVNGTGYREIDTPGEPLYSHRPPGMSVLLAPAALIAPYNVLLAKATVWLSSLALLAMLYLYIISLLKPET
;
A
#
# COMPACT_ATOMS: atom_id res chain seq x y z
N MET A 1 12.63 42.52 4.73
CA MET A 1 12.80 41.60 3.58
C MET A 1 11.69 40.55 3.68
N ASN A 2 10.53 40.84 3.09
CA ASN A 2 9.41 39.90 3.05
C ASN A 2 9.67 38.91 1.92
N ALA A 3 10.08 37.69 2.27
CA ALA A 3 10.05 36.59 1.32
C ALA A 3 8.58 36.38 0.93
N LEU A 4 8.26 36.75 -0.31
CA LEU A 4 6.95 36.58 -0.93
C LEU A 4 6.48 35.14 -0.70
N ALA A 5 5.47 34.96 0.15
CA ALA A 5 4.71 33.72 0.21
C ALA A 5 4.03 33.55 -1.15
N GLN A 6 4.73 32.89 -2.07
CA GLN A 6 4.21 32.62 -3.40
C GLN A 6 2.98 31.71 -3.23
N PRO A 7 1.79 32.12 -3.67
CA PRO A 7 0.60 31.29 -3.56
C PRO A 7 0.87 29.98 -4.28
N VAL A 8 0.70 28.84 -3.60
CA VAL A 8 0.87 27.53 -4.23
C VAL A 8 -0.04 27.49 -5.47
N PRO A 9 0.52 27.43 -6.69
CA PRO A 9 -0.23 27.71 -7.91
C PRO A 9 -1.29 26.65 -8.14
N ARG A 10 -2.55 27.03 -8.40
CA ARG A 10 -3.72 26.12 -8.60
C ARG A 10 -3.44 24.89 -9.48
N LEU A 11 -2.45 24.97 -10.37
CA LEU A 11 -1.89 23.88 -11.18
C LEU A 11 -1.52 22.61 -10.36
N HIS A 12 -1.07 22.77 -9.12
CA HIS A 12 -0.62 21.66 -8.26
C HIS A 12 -1.73 20.63 -7.94
N LYS A 13 -3.01 21.04 -7.98
CA LYS A 13 -4.16 20.14 -7.78
C LYS A 13 -4.38 19.20 -8.97
N TYR A 14 -4.20 19.71 -10.18
CA TYR A 14 -4.31 18.90 -11.39
C TYR A 14 -3.10 17.96 -11.53
N SER A 15 -1.92 18.40 -11.10
CA SER A 15 -0.73 17.55 -11.07
C SER A 15 -0.90 16.31 -10.20
N ILE A 16 -1.45 16.43 -8.99
CA ILE A 16 -1.70 15.27 -8.13
C ILE A 16 -2.76 14.34 -8.71
N LEU A 17 -3.84 14.87 -9.27
CA LEU A 17 -4.87 14.06 -9.93
C LEU A 17 -4.29 13.26 -11.10
N LEU A 18 -3.49 13.92 -11.95
CA LEU A 18 -2.80 13.26 -13.05
C LEU A 18 -1.87 12.16 -12.57
N LEU A 19 -1.09 12.41 -11.50
CA LEU A 19 -0.20 11.41 -10.90
C LEU A 19 -1.00 10.19 -10.42
N LEU A 20 -2.11 10.40 -9.70
CA LEU A 20 -2.96 9.30 -9.19
C LEU A 20 -3.59 8.49 -10.33
N VAL A 21 -4.00 9.15 -11.42
CA VAL A 21 -4.56 8.49 -12.61
C VAL A 21 -3.50 7.66 -13.32
N ILE A 22 -2.30 8.22 -13.56
CA ILE A 22 -1.20 7.48 -14.20
C ILE A 22 -0.79 6.28 -13.33
N PHE A 23 -0.60 6.49 -12.03
CA PHE A 23 -0.24 5.44 -11.08
C PHE A 23 -1.28 4.31 -11.06
N SER A 24 -2.57 4.66 -11.00
CA SER A 24 -3.66 3.66 -11.06
C SER A 24 -3.69 2.93 -12.39
N GLY A 25 -3.49 3.64 -13.50
CA GLY A 25 -3.42 3.05 -14.84
C GLY A 25 -2.31 2.01 -14.96
N MET A 26 -1.13 2.29 -14.39
CA MET A 26 -0.01 1.33 -14.37
C MET A 26 -0.33 0.06 -13.57
N ILE A 27 -1.03 0.19 -12.44
CA ILE A 27 -1.47 -0.95 -11.63
C ILE A 27 -2.53 -1.77 -12.40
N LEU A 28 -3.52 -1.09 -12.97
CA LEU A 28 -4.62 -1.72 -13.69
C LEU A 28 -4.15 -2.43 -14.96
N ALA A 29 -3.11 -1.92 -15.64
CA ALA A 29 -2.45 -2.59 -16.76
C ALA A 29 -1.86 -3.96 -16.39
N ARG A 30 -1.63 -4.23 -15.10
CA ARG A 30 -1.15 -5.51 -14.56
C ARG A 30 -2.16 -6.15 -13.60
N TRP A 31 -3.45 -5.89 -13.80
CA TRP A 31 -4.54 -6.44 -12.98
C TRP A 31 -4.88 -7.89 -13.34
N ASN A 32 -3.98 -8.79 -12.98
CA ASN A 32 -4.15 -10.23 -13.13
C ASN A 32 -3.45 -10.97 -11.98
N GLN A 33 -3.62 -12.28 -11.90
CA GLN A 33 -3.01 -13.10 -10.85
C GLN A 33 -1.55 -13.47 -11.14
N LEU A 34 -1.11 -13.41 -12.39
CA LEU A 34 0.18 -13.94 -12.84
C LEU A 34 1.37 -13.14 -12.27
N TYR A 35 1.30 -11.80 -12.35
CA TYR A 35 2.40 -10.93 -11.91
C TYR A 35 2.41 -10.63 -10.41
N PHE A 36 1.93 -11.55 -9.58
CA PHE A 36 1.88 -11.34 -8.13
C PHE A 36 3.02 -12.05 -7.40
N TYR A 37 3.35 -13.27 -7.79
CA TYR A 37 4.15 -14.18 -6.96
C TYR A 37 5.66 -13.94 -6.96
N THR A 38 6.18 -12.80 -7.43
CA THR A 38 7.62 -12.60 -7.62
C THR A 38 8.16 -11.38 -6.87
N PRO A 39 9.28 -11.48 -6.13
CA PRO A 39 9.83 -12.71 -5.52
C PRO A 39 9.08 -13.12 -4.23
N ASP A 40 8.39 -12.18 -3.56
CA ASP A 40 7.99 -12.34 -2.15
C ASP A 40 6.50 -12.17 -1.85
N SER A 41 5.69 -11.67 -2.79
CA SER A 41 4.29 -11.28 -2.50
C SER A 41 3.43 -12.45 -2.03
N GLY A 42 3.68 -13.65 -2.55
CA GLY A 42 2.99 -14.87 -2.12
C GLY A 42 3.18 -15.12 -0.62
N ARG A 43 4.41 -14.97 -0.12
CA ARG A 43 4.70 -15.15 1.31
C ARG A 43 3.94 -14.14 2.15
N TYR A 44 3.90 -12.87 1.74
CA TYR A 44 3.17 -11.86 2.52
C TYR A 44 1.67 -12.15 2.63
N VAL A 45 1.05 -12.73 1.59
CA VAL A 45 -0.35 -13.16 1.61
C VAL A 45 -0.53 -14.37 2.52
N THR A 46 0.33 -15.39 2.42
CA THR A 46 0.30 -16.55 3.31
C THR A 46 0.44 -16.15 4.78
N MET A 47 1.40 -15.28 5.08
CA MET A 47 1.62 -14.79 6.44
C MET A 47 0.47 -13.89 6.92
N ALA A 48 -0.16 -13.12 6.03
CA ALA A 48 -1.35 -12.34 6.37
C ALA A 48 -2.50 -13.25 6.80
N THR A 49 -2.70 -14.38 6.11
CA THR A 49 -3.67 -15.40 6.50
C THR A 49 -3.36 -15.98 7.89
N SER A 50 -2.09 -16.27 8.19
CA SER A 50 -1.66 -16.74 9.52
C SER A 50 -1.96 -15.71 10.62
N LEU A 51 -1.72 -14.42 10.36
CA LEU A 51 -2.02 -13.34 11.31
C LEU A 51 -3.52 -13.22 11.61
N VAL A 52 -4.36 -13.21 10.58
CA VAL A 52 -5.82 -13.03 10.77
C VAL A 52 -6.48 -14.26 11.43
N ASN A 53 -5.90 -15.44 11.25
CA ASN A 53 -6.34 -16.68 11.91
C ASN A 53 -5.86 -16.79 13.38
N GLY A 54 -5.03 -15.86 13.86
CA GLY A 54 -4.54 -15.87 15.24
C GLY A 54 -3.48 -16.92 15.54
N THR A 55 -2.91 -17.59 14.52
CA THR A 55 -1.83 -18.58 14.68
C THR A 55 -0.46 -17.94 14.93
N GLY A 56 -0.38 -16.60 14.81
CA GLY A 56 0.84 -15.80 14.91
C GLY A 56 1.45 -15.53 13.54
N TYR A 57 2.65 -14.96 13.53
CA TYR A 57 3.37 -14.68 12.27
C TYR A 57 4.17 -15.92 11.86
N ARG A 58 3.51 -16.88 11.18
CA ARG A 58 4.06 -18.21 10.88
C ARG A 58 4.00 -18.59 9.40
N GLU A 59 4.98 -19.37 8.97
CA GLU A 59 5.06 -19.99 7.65
C GLU A 59 4.12 -21.19 7.53
N ILE A 60 2.80 -20.94 7.44
CA ILE A 60 1.76 -21.98 7.40
C ILE A 60 1.79 -22.86 6.14
N ASP A 61 2.61 -22.51 5.16
CA ASP A 61 2.91 -23.30 3.96
C ASP A 61 4.14 -24.23 4.14
N THR A 62 4.79 -24.18 5.30
CA THR A 62 6.00 -24.95 5.61
C THR A 62 5.73 -26.00 6.68
N PRO A 63 6.26 -27.24 6.56
CA PRO A 63 6.09 -28.27 7.57
C PRO A 63 6.49 -27.79 8.98
N GLY A 64 5.59 -27.99 9.95
CA GLY A 64 5.78 -27.55 11.33
C GLY A 64 5.46 -26.07 11.60
N GLU A 65 5.03 -25.32 10.58
CA GLU A 65 4.57 -23.92 10.65
C GLU A 65 5.45 -23.03 11.54
N PRO A 66 6.76 -22.93 11.23
CA PRO A 66 7.69 -22.20 12.07
C PRO A 66 7.32 -20.71 12.14
N LEU A 67 7.74 -20.05 13.23
CA LEU A 67 7.66 -18.60 13.33
C LEU A 67 8.51 -17.96 12.23
N TYR A 68 7.94 -16.99 11.53
CA TYR A 68 8.65 -16.27 10.49
C TYR A 68 9.41 -15.09 11.09
N SER A 69 10.74 -15.10 10.97
CA SER A 69 11.63 -14.09 11.57
C SER A 69 12.48 -13.33 10.56
N HIS A 70 12.45 -13.68 9.27
CA HIS A 70 13.31 -13.02 8.27
C HIS A 70 12.93 -11.55 8.00
N ARG A 71 11.66 -11.18 8.17
CA ARG A 71 11.18 -9.80 7.94
C ARG A 71 10.09 -9.44 8.96
N PRO A 72 9.92 -8.16 9.30
CA PRO A 72 8.81 -7.73 10.15
C PRO A 72 7.46 -7.89 9.43
N PRO A 73 6.35 -8.01 10.17
CA PRO A 73 5.03 -8.33 9.62
C PRO A 73 4.34 -7.17 8.89
N GLY A 74 5.00 -6.02 8.69
CA GLY A 74 4.35 -4.80 8.18
C GLY A 74 3.54 -4.99 6.89
N MET A 75 4.12 -5.65 5.89
CA MET A 75 3.39 -5.94 4.64
C MET A 75 2.24 -6.93 4.83
N SER A 76 2.39 -7.93 5.70
CA SER A 76 1.34 -8.90 5.99
C SER A 76 0.21 -8.29 6.81
N VAL A 77 0.51 -7.35 7.70
CA VAL A 77 -0.48 -6.55 8.43
C VAL A 77 -1.23 -5.64 7.46
N LEU A 78 -0.53 -4.98 6.53
CA LEU A 78 -1.18 -4.18 5.48
C LEU A 78 -2.16 -5.02 4.65
N LEU A 79 -1.83 -6.29 4.39
CA LEU A 79 -2.66 -7.23 3.63
C LEU A 79 -3.75 -7.92 4.47
N ALA A 80 -3.82 -7.70 5.79
CA ALA A 80 -4.81 -8.33 6.66
C ALA A 80 -6.27 -8.10 6.22
N PRO A 81 -6.68 -6.90 5.73
CA PRO A 81 -8.04 -6.72 5.21
C PRO A 81 -8.39 -7.66 4.05
N ALA A 82 -7.45 -7.89 3.12
CA ALA A 82 -7.66 -8.86 2.05
C ALA A 82 -7.77 -10.29 2.60
N ALA A 83 -6.91 -10.64 3.55
CA ALA A 83 -6.92 -11.96 4.16
C ALA A 83 -8.20 -12.23 4.98
N LEU A 84 -8.78 -11.22 5.62
CA LEU A 84 -10.06 -11.34 6.35
C LEU A 84 -11.25 -11.61 5.43
N ILE A 85 -11.27 -11.00 4.25
CA ILE A 85 -12.41 -11.08 3.31
C ILE A 85 -12.28 -12.31 2.41
N ALA A 86 -11.11 -12.53 1.81
CA ALA A 86 -10.85 -13.64 0.90
C ALA A 86 -9.37 -14.07 1.01
N PRO A 87 -9.06 -15.03 1.90
CA PRO A 87 -7.71 -15.56 2.06
C PRO A 87 -7.12 -15.99 0.71
N TYR A 88 -5.83 -15.72 0.50
CA TYR A 88 -5.10 -16.06 -0.72
C TYR A 88 -5.57 -15.37 -2.01
N ASN A 89 -6.59 -14.50 -1.97
CA ASN A 89 -7.05 -13.80 -3.16
C ASN A 89 -6.06 -12.70 -3.59
N VAL A 90 -5.33 -12.99 -4.65
CA VAL A 90 -4.31 -12.11 -5.23
C VAL A 90 -4.88 -10.75 -5.65
N LEU A 91 -6.05 -10.72 -6.29
CA LEU A 91 -6.62 -9.47 -6.77
C LEU A 91 -7.04 -8.57 -5.61
N LEU A 92 -7.53 -9.17 -4.53
CA LEU A 92 -7.90 -8.43 -3.33
C LEU A 92 -6.66 -7.92 -2.57
N ALA A 93 -5.59 -8.71 -2.53
CA ALA A 93 -4.29 -8.25 -2.01
C ALA A 93 -3.76 -7.06 -2.81
N LYS A 94 -3.82 -7.12 -4.15
CA LYS A 94 -3.47 -5.99 -5.03
C LYS A 94 -4.36 -4.77 -4.79
N ALA A 95 -5.67 -4.95 -4.64
CA ALA A 95 -6.60 -3.87 -4.32
C ALA A 95 -6.23 -3.19 -3.00
N THR A 96 -5.89 -3.97 -1.99
CA THR A 96 -5.49 -3.45 -0.68
C THR A 96 -4.24 -2.58 -0.78
N VAL A 97 -3.21 -3.03 -1.50
CA VAL A 97 -1.99 -2.24 -1.74
C VAL A 97 -2.28 -1.00 -2.57
N TRP A 98 -3.10 -1.12 -3.63
CA TRP A 98 -3.46 0.00 -4.50
C TRP A 98 -4.18 1.11 -3.73
N LEU A 99 -5.25 0.76 -3.00
CA LEU A 99 -6.04 1.71 -2.22
C LEU A 99 -5.19 2.36 -1.11
N SER A 100 -4.35 1.57 -0.43
CA SER A 100 -3.43 2.09 0.59
C SER A 100 -2.42 3.06 -0.01
N SER A 101 -1.91 2.76 -1.21
CA SER A 101 -0.97 3.65 -1.91
C SER A 101 -1.63 4.95 -2.34
N LEU A 102 -2.87 4.91 -2.84
CA LEU A 102 -3.63 6.12 -3.17
C LEU A 102 -3.87 6.99 -1.93
N ALA A 103 -4.25 6.38 -0.80
CA ALA A 103 -4.45 7.09 0.45
C ALA A 103 -3.14 7.74 0.94
N LEU A 104 -2.03 7.00 0.92
CA LEU A 104 -0.72 7.53 1.34
C LEU A 104 -0.22 8.65 0.43
N LEU A 105 -0.40 8.54 -0.88
CA LEU A 105 -0.04 9.61 -1.82
C LEU A 105 -0.88 10.87 -1.60
N ALA A 106 -2.18 10.71 -1.36
CA ALA A 106 -3.06 11.84 -1.02
C ALA A 106 -2.67 12.48 0.31
N MET A 107 -2.37 11.69 1.34
CA MET A 107 -1.91 12.19 2.64
C MET A 107 -0.57 12.92 2.53
N LEU A 108 0.39 12.36 1.79
CA LEU A 108 1.69 13.01 1.54
C LEU A 108 1.50 14.36 0.83
N TYR A 109 0.63 14.41 -0.17
CA TYR A 109 0.29 15.66 -0.85
C TYR A 109 -0.30 16.69 0.13
N LEU A 110 -1.28 16.30 0.95
CA LEU A 110 -1.88 17.19 1.94
C LEU A 110 -0.85 17.68 2.96
N TYR A 111 0.06 16.80 3.40
CA TYR A 111 1.15 17.14 4.28
C TYR A 111 2.09 18.18 3.65
N ILE A 112 2.51 17.99 2.40
CA ILE A 112 3.33 18.96 1.67
C ILE A 112 2.60 20.31 1.56
N ILE A 113 1.31 20.31 1.22
CA ILE A 113 0.52 21.55 1.18
C ILE A 113 0.44 22.22 2.55
N SER A 114 0.37 21.45 3.64
CA SER A 114 0.37 22.01 4.99
C SER A 114 1.69 22.71 5.33
N LEU A 115 2.83 22.16 4.90
CA LEU A 115 4.16 22.76 5.12
C LEU A 115 4.41 24.02 4.29
N LEU A 116 3.75 24.14 3.14
CA LEU A 116 3.88 25.30 2.25
C LEU A 116 2.96 26.47 2.63
N LYS A 117 2.02 26.27 3.57
CA LYS A 117 1.20 27.37 4.07
C LYS A 117 2.06 28.23 4.99
N PRO A 118 2.18 29.54 4.75
CA PRO A 118 2.86 30.43 5.69
C PRO A 118 2.10 30.42 7.02
N GLU A 119 2.84 30.39 8.14
CA GLU A 119 2.26 30.60 9.47
C GLU A 119 1.62 32.00 9.49
N THR A 120 0.32 32.06 9.73
CA THR A 120 -0.46 33.31 9.88
C THR A 120 -0.23 33.93 11.23
#